data_AF-A0A935VAM7-F1
#
_entry.id   AF-A0A935VAM7-F1
#
_cell.length_a   1.000
_cell.length_b   1.000
_cell.length_c   1.000
_cell.angle_alpha   90.00
_cell.angle_beta   90.00
_cell.angle_gamma   90.00
#
_symmetry.space_group_name_H-M   'P 1'
#
loop_
_entity.id
_entity.type
_entity.pdbx_description
1 polymer ?
#
loop_
_entity_poly.entity_id
_entity_poly.type
_entity_poly.pdbx_seq_one_letter_code
_entity_poly.pdbx_strand_id
1 'polypeptide(L)'
;MSMQSGFRPTAARRRQRHPISKIEARKLELSREPFSLRRCLGDAVGALSPRAHQKGIELVYGVPPELPDCLVGDPIRLRQIVINLVGNAISSPTTERSR
;
A
#
# COMPACT_ATOMS: atom_id res chain seq x y z
N MET A 1 30.24 -47.82 -17.91
CA MET A 1 30.90 -46.92 -16.94
C MET A 1 31.57 -45.80 -17.73
N SER A 2 31.04 -44.59 -17.60
CA SER A 2 31.76 -43.32 -17.78
C SER A 2 30.83 -42.21 -17.31
N MET A 3 31.20 -41.61 -16.19
CA MET A 3 30.55 -40.47 -15.56
C MET A 3 31.01 -39.19 -16.29
N GLN A 4 30.07 -38.36 -16.73
CA GLN A 4 30.25 -36.92 -16.94
C GLN A 4 28.98 -36.27 -16.42
N SER A 5 29.04 -35.78 -15.18
CA SER A 5 29.35 -34.40 -14.79
C SER A 5 28.11 -33.52 -14.87
N GLY A 6 27.64 -33.12 -13.68
CA GLY A 6 26.39 -32.42 -13.47
C GLY A 6 26.31 -31.07 -14.18
N PHE A 7 25.20 -30.89 -14.88
CA PHE A 7 24.73 -29.59 -15.31
C PHE A 7 23.60 -29.17 -14.36
N ARG A 8 23.93 -28.30 -13.39
CA ARG A 8 22.92 -27.61 -12.58
C ARG A 8 22.46 -26.37 -13.36
N PRO A 9 21.21 -26.26 -13.82
CA PRO A 9 20.70 -24.99 -14.29
C PRO A 9 20.33 -24.12 -13.08
N THR A 10 21.31 -23.37 -12.57
CA THR A 10 21.05 -22.16 -11.77
C THR A 10 20.93 -20.99 -12.73
N ALA A 11 19.73 -20.64 -13.17
CA ALA A 11 19.51 -19.37 -13.83
C ALA A 11 18.06 -18.88 -13.65
N ALA A 12 17.97 -17.80 -12.88
CA ALA A 12 17.02 -16.71 -13.07
C ALA A 12 15.54 -17.08 -13.00
N ARG A 13 15.04 -17.16 -11.76
CA ARG A 13 13.65 -16.86 -11.42
C ARG A 13 13.33 -15.47 -11.97
N ARG A 14 12.76 -15.41 -13.19
CA ARG A 14 12.25 -14.20 -13.84
C ARG A 14 11.31 -13.52 -12.86
N ARG A 15 11.81 -12.52 -12.12
CA ARG A 15 10.98 -11.60 -11.38
C ARG A 15 10.18 -10.86 -12.45
N GLN A 16 8.96 -11.31 -12.70
CA GLN A 16 7.95 -10.46 -13.31
C GLN A 16 7.65 -9.33 -12.32
N ARG A 17 8.57 -8.35 -12.23
CA ARG A 17 8.16 -6.99 -11.89
C ARG A 17 7.29 -6.59 -13.07
N HIS A 18 5.97 -6.74 -12.92
CA HIS A 18 5.07 -5.87 -13.65
C HIS A 18 5.34 -4.48 -13.08
N PRO A 19 6.06 -3.58 -13.78
CA PRO A 19 5.95 -2.19 -13.40
C PRO A 19 4.47 -1.85 -13.48
N ILE A 20 3.97 -1.07 -12.53
CA ILE A 20 2.58 -0.60 -12.45
C ILE A 20 2.28 0.39 -13.63
N SER A 21 3.04 0.32 -14.72
CA SER A 21 2.99 1.18 -15.91
C SER A 21 1.99 0.69 -16.96
N LYS A 22 0.87 0.12 -16.53
CA LYS A 22 -0.38 0.24 -17.29
C LYS A 22 -1.31 1.06 -16.43
N ILE A 23 -1.09 2.36 -16.47
CA ILE A 23 -2.13 3.33 -16.17
C ILE A 23 -3.22 3.03 -17.20
N GLU A 24 -4.17 2.18 -16.82
CA GLU A 24 -5.46 2.13 -17.49
C GLU A 24 -6.09 3.50 -17.24
N ALA A 25 -5.80 4.46 -18.11
CA ALA A 25 -6.51 5.73 -18.21
C ALA A 25 -7.93 5.50 -18.77
N ARG A 26 -8.59 4.43 -18.32
CA ARG A 26 -10.02 4.24 -18.49
C ARG A 26 -10.68 5.26 -17.57
N LYS A 27 -11.25 6.31 -18.16
CA LYS A 27 -12.14 7.31 -17.53
C LYS A 27 -12.46 6.98 -16.08
N LEU A 28 -11.59 7.43 -15.15
CA LEU A 28 -11.87 7.27 -13.73
C LEU A 28 -12.98 8.28 -13.41
N GLU A 29 -14.22 7.82 -13.41
CA GLU A 29 -15.32 8.62 -12.87
C GLU A 29 -15.14 8.71 -11.35
N LEU A 30 -14.78 9.90 -10.87
CA LEU A 30 -14.70 10.18 -9.44
C LEU A 30 -16.11 10.43 -8.94
N SER A 31 -16.49 9.74 -7.86
CA SER A 31 -17.71 10.10 -7.13
C SER A 31 -17.53 11.50 -6.50
N ARG A 32 -18.63 12.25 -6.39
CA ARG A 32 -18.67 13.54 -5.70
C ARG A 32 -19.81 13.49 -4.70
N GLU A 33 -19.53 12.94 -3.52
CA GLU A 33 -20.48 12.83 -2.42
C GLU A 33 -19.95 13.54 -1.16
N PRO A 34 -20.84 14.10 -0.32
CA PRO A 34 -20.47 14.57 1.00
C PRO A 34 -19.96 13.42 1.87
N PHE A 35 -18.82 13.61 2.55
CA PHE A 35 -18.26 12.62 3.46
C PHE A 35 -17.52 13.27 4.64
N SER A 36 -17.37 12.51 5.73
CA SER A 36 -16.54 12.87 6.89
C SER A 36 -15.09 12.45 6.65
N LEU A 37 -14.17 13.41 6.63
CA LEU A 37 -12.73 13.18 6.47
C LEU A 37 -12.19 12.33 7.62
N ARG A 38 -12.54 12.67 8.87
CA ARG A 38 -12.07 11.96 10.07
C ARG A 38 -12.54 10.51 10.08
N ARG A 39 -13.79 10.25 9.72
CA ARG A 39 -14.31 8.88 9.61
C ARG A 39 -13.61 8.12 8.49
N CYS A 40 -13.41 8.75 7.33
CA CYS A 40 -12.74 8.10 6.19
C CYS A 40 -11.30 7.70 6.54
N LEU A 41 -10.54 8.59 7.17
CA LEU A 41 -9.17 8.32 7.62
C LEU A 41 -9.13 7.28 8.76
N GLY A 42 -10.06 7.38 9.71
CA GLY A 42 -10.18 6.42 10.81
C GLY A 42 -10.45 4.99 10.32
N ASP A 43 -11.38 4.82 9.39
CA ASP A 43 -11.66 3.53 8.77
C ASP A 43 -10.43 2.99 8.01
N ALA A 44 -9.69 3.85 7.30
CA ALA A 44 -8.50 3.47 6.55
C ALA A 44 -7.36 2.99 7.47
N VAL A 45 -7.10 3.73 8.55
CA VAL A 45 -6.05 3.39 9.53
C VAL A 45 -6.45 2.17 10.34
N GLY A 46 -7.70 2.08 10.78
CA GLY A 46 -8.23 0.93 11.51
C GLY A 46 -8.12 -0.38 10.73
N ALA A 47 -8.32 -0.33 9.40
CA ALA A 47 -8.11 -1.49 8.52
C ALA A 47 -6.65 -1.98 8.48
N LEU A 48 -5.68 -1.09 8.75
CA LEU A 48 -4.25 -1.41 8.75
C LEU A 48 -3.68 -1.70 10.14
N SER A 49 -4.38 -1.34 11.22
CA SER A 49 -3.94 -1.54 12.60
C SER A 49 -3.52 -2.98 12.92
N PRO A 50 -4.26 -4.05 12.55
CA PRO A 50 -3.82 -5.42 12.84
C PRO A 50 -2.50 -5.77 12.16
N ARG A 51 -2.31 -5.33 10.91
CA ARG A 51 -1.10 -5.61 10.14
C ARG A 51 0.11 -4.84 10.67
N ALA A 52 -0.08 -3.60 11.10
CA ALA A 52 0.98 -2.82 11.75
C ALA A 52 1.36 -3.42 13.11
N HIS A 53 0.36 -3.82 13.91
CA HIS A 53 0.56 -4.44 15.20
C HIS A 53 1.36 -5.75 15.11
N GLN A 54 1.07 -6.60 14.12
CA GLN A 54 1.85 -7.82 13.83
C GLN A 54 3.32 -7.55 13.52
N LYS A 55 3.66 -6.33 13.09
CA LYS A 55 5.03 -5.89 12.83
C LYS A 55 5.63 -5.07 13.98
N GLY A 56 4.92 -4.90 15.09
CA GLY A 56 5.35 -4.04 16.19
C GLY A 56 5.41 -2.55 15.82
N ILE A 57 4.63 -2.12 14.82
CA ILE A 57 4.57 -0.73 14.37
C ILE A 57 3.34 -0.06 14.99
N GLU A 58 3.55 1.09 15.62
CA GLU A 58 2.47 1.96 16.11
C GLU A 58 1.97 2.85 14.96
N LEU A 59 0.66 2.83 14.71
CA LEU A 59 0.00 3.74 13.76
C LEU A 59 -0.74 4.83 14.52
N VAL A 60 -0.34 6.08 14.31
CA VAL A 60 -1.00 7.26 14.85
C VAL A 60 -1.48 8.13 13.69
N TYR A 61 -2.72 8.60 13.75
CA TYR A 61 -3.25 9.59 12.81
C TYR A 61 -3.96 10.70 13.57
N GLY A 62 -3.91 11.91 13.03
CA GLY A 62 -4.57 13.07 13.60
C GLY A 62 -5.04 14.01 12.50
N VAL A 63 -6.24 14.57 12.66
CA VAL A 63 -6.80 15.60 11.79
C VAL A 63 -6.93 16.87 12.62
N PRO A 64 -6.28 17.98 12.26
CA PRO A 64 -6.37 19.24 13.01
C PRO A 64 -7.83 19.70 13.13
N PRO A 65 -8.29 20.22 14.30
CA PRO A 65 -9.68 20.64 14.48
C PRO A 65 -10.09 21.78 13.55
N GLU A 66 -9.13 22.56 13.03
CA GLU A 66 -9.34 23.66 12.09
C GLU A 66 -9.73 23.17 10.68
N LEU A 67 -9.50 21.89 10.36
CA LEU A 67 -9.90 21.32 9.09
C LEU A 67 -11.39 20.97 9.09
N PRO A 68 -12.16 21.39 8.06
CA PRO A 68 -13.54 20.97 7.86
C PRO A 68 -13.63 19.45 7.77
N ASP A 69 -14.52 18.84 8.56
CA ASP A 69 -14.73 17.40 8.51
C ASP A 69 -15.61 16.98 7.33
N CYS A 70 -16.63 17.78 7.00
CA CYS A 70 -17.52 17.51 5.87
C CYS A 70 -16.89 18.04 4.57
N LEU A 71 -16.47 17.13 3.70
CA LEU A 71 -15.90 17.45 2.38
C LEU A 71 -16.74 16.80 1.27
N VAL A 72 -16.61 17.29 0.04
CA VAL A 72 -17.25 16.68 -1.14
C VAL A 72 -16.20 16.03 -2.03
N GLY A 73 -16.32 14.73 -2.29
CA GLY A 73 -15.37 13.99 -3.10
C GLY A 73 -15.67 12.50 -3.18
N ASP A 74 -14.63 11.68 -3.39
CA ASP A 74 -14.73 10.23 -3.50
C ASP A 74 -14.07 9.56 -2.27
N PRO A 75 -14.83 9.28 -1.20
CA PRO A 75 -14.29 8.71 0.04
C PRO A 75 -13.72 7.30 -0.18
N ILE A 76 -14.27 6.52 -1.11
CA ILE A 76 -13.81 5.17 -1.42
C ILE A 76 -12.40 5.23 -2.01
N ARG A 77 -12.18 6.11 -2.99
CA ARG A 77 -10.85 6.29 -3.58
C ARG A 77 -9.87 6.89 -2.60
N LEU A 78 -10.27 7.89 -1.82
CA LEU A 78 -9.40 8.46 -0.78
C LEU A 78 -8.93 7.37 0.20
N ARG A 79 -9.86 6.54 0.68
CA ARG A 79 -9.54 5.41 1.54
C ARG A 79 -8.55 4.45 0.89
N GLN A 80 -8.78 4.09 -0.37
CA GLN A 80 -7.87 3.19 -1.10
C GLN A 80 -6.47 3.77 -1.26
N ILE A 81 -6.36 5.07 -1.57
CA ILE A 81 -5.09 5.78 -1.66
C ILE A 81 -4.36 5.69 -0.31
N VAL A 82 -5.04 6.01 0.79
CA VAL A 82 -4.45 5.94 2.14
C VAL A 82 -4.03 4.52 2.49
N ILE A 83 -4.88 3.52 2.25
CA ILE A 83 -4.57 2.11 2.51
C ILE A 83 -3.31 1.68 1.74
N ASN A 84 -3.20 2.08 0.47
CA ASN A 84 -2.05 1.73 -0.36
C ASN A 84 -0.77 2.40 0.14
N LEU A 85 -0.82 3.69 0.45
CA LEU A 85 0.34 4.44 0.92
C LEU A 85 0.84 3.91 2.27
N VAL A 86 -0.05 3.81 3.26
CA VAL A 86 0.31 3.36 4.61
C VAL A 86 0.62 1.86 4.60
N GLY A 87 -0.11 1.05 3.83
CA GLY A 87 0.18 -0.37 3.64
C GLY A 87 1.58 -0.60 3.05
N ASN A 88 2.02 0.25 2.13
CA ASN A 88 3.38 0.22 1.60
C ASN A 88 4.41 0.64 2.66
N ALA A 89 4.09 1.64 3.50
CA ALA A 89 4.96 2.06 4.60
C ALA A 89 5.16 0.93 5.62
N ILE A 90 4.08 0.28 6.05
CA ILE A 90 4.11 -0.90 6.94
C ILE A 90 4.87 -2.06 6.28
N SER A 91 4.68 -2.26 4.97
CA SER A 91 5.30 -3.36 4.26
C SER A 91 6.79 -3.16 4.02
N SER A 92 7.24 -1.90 3.87
CA SER A 92 8.59 -1.58 3.41
C SER A 92 9.61 -2.28 4.30
N PRO A 93 10.45 -3.18 3.75
CA PRO A 93 11.56 -3.72 4.50
C PRO A 93 12.49 -2.56 4.81
N THR A 94 12.70 -2.27 6.10
CA THR A 94 13.81 -1.47 6.57
C THR A 94 15.04 -1.98 5.82
N THR A 95 15.60 -1.11 4.97
CA THR A 95 16.79 -1.42 4.22
C THR A 95 17.90 -1.60 5.24
N GLU A 96 18.19 -2.84 5.59
CA GLU A 96 19.40 -3.19 6.31
C GLU A 96 20.54 -2.90 5.35
N ARG A 97 21.03 -1.66 5.42
CA ARG A 97 22.30 -1.29 4.84
C ARG A 97 23.37 -1.84 5.79
N SER A 98 23.54 -3.16 5.79
CA SER A 98 24.72 -3.80 6.35
C SER A 98 25.92 -3.26 5.57
N ARG A 99 26.63 -2.35 6.22
CA ARG A 99 28.06 -2.16 5.98
C ARG A 99 28.82 -3.30 6.62
#